data_AF-A0AAN8X5C9-F1
#
_entry.id   AF-A0AAN8X5C9-F1
#
_cell.length_a   1.000
_cell.length_b   1.000
_cell.length_c   1.000
_cell.angle_alpha   90.00
_cell.angle_beta   90.00
_cell.angle_gamma   90.00
#
_symmetry.space_group_name_H-M   'P 1'
#
loop_
_entity.id
_entity.type
_entity.pdbx_description
1 polymer ?
#
loop_
_entity_poly.entity_id
_entity_poly.type
_entity_poly.pdbx_seq_one_letter_code
_entity_poly.pdbx_strand_id
1 'polypeptide(L)' 'VQLAYISEGEGIRLLNVETGVNTTLVTNIALHQTGAEEFSVSPDLRYVLLVHNVIKASFVPVIPPAD' A
#
# COMPACT_ATOMS: atom_id res chain seq x y z
N VAL A 1 -5.53 24.97 -3.63
CA VAL A 1 -4.91 23.67 -3.96
C VAL A 1 -5.80 22.55 -3.45
N GLN A 2 -6.65 22.02 -4.32
CA GLN A 2 -7.38 20.78 -4.07
C GLN A 2 -6.53 19.59 -4.55
N LEU A 3 -6.29 18.63 -3.65
CA LEU A 3 -5.52 17.43 -3.91
C LEU A 3 -6.42 16.21 -3.86
N ALA A 4 -6.24 15.30 -4.83
CA ALA A 4 -6.91 14.02 -4.86
C ALA A 4 -5.88 12.89 -4.96
N TYR A 5 -6.20 11.75 -4.34
CA TYR A 5 -5.42 10.53 -4.43
C TYR A 5 -6.10 9.56 -5.38
N ILE A 6 -5.32 9.00 -6.31
CA ILE A 6 -5.80 8.03 -7.29
C ILE A 6 -4.98 6.77 -7.15
N SER A 7 -5.66 5.63 -7.06
CA SER A 7 -5.07 4.29 -7.10
C SER A 7 -5.82 3.48 -8.16
N GLU A 8 -5.32 3.51 -9.40
CA GLU A 8 -5.85 2.70 -10.50
C GLU A 8 -4.68 2.09 -11.26
N GLY A 9 -4.32 0.83 -10.95
CA GLY A 9 -3.38 -0.02 -11.71
C GLY A 9 -1.92 0.47 -11.87
N GLU A 10 -1.65 1.74 -11.58
CA GLU A 10 -0.42 2.48 -11.92
C GLU A 10 0.33 2.97 -10.66
N GLY A 11 -0.15 2.61 -9.47
CA GLY A 11 0.39 3.07 -8.19
C GLY A 11 -0.51 4.08 -7.47
N ILE A 12 0.02 4.75 -6.44
CA ILE A 12 -0.66 5.84 -5.73
C ILE A 12 -0.16 7.16 -6.30
N ARG A 13 -1.09 8.00 -6.77
CA ARG A 13 -0.80 9.25 -7.45
C ARG A 13 -1.49 10.42 -6.76
N LEU A 14 -0.81 11.56 -6.74
CA LEU A 14 -1.31 12.85 -6.28
C LEU A 14 -1.70 13.70 -7.50
N LEU A 15 -2.99 14.02 -7.62
CA LEU A 15 -3.51 14.93 -8.63
C LEU A 15 -3.74 16.30 -8.00
N ASN A 16 -3.10 17.32 -8.55
CA ASN A 16 -3.51 18.70 -8.33
C ASN A 16 -4.70 19.01 -9.25
N VAL A 17 -5.90 19.10 -8.67
CA VAL A 17 -7.16 19.23 -9.42
C VAL A 17 -7.25 20.56 -10.17
N GLU A 18 -6.59 21.60 -9.68
CA GLU A 18 -6.59 22.94 -10.29
C GLU A 18 -5.71 23.01 -11.53
N THR A 19 -4.60 22.27 -11.56
CA THR A 19 -3.58 22.37 -12.62
C THR A 19 -3.50 21.14 -13.52
N GLY A 20 -4.14 20.03 -13.12
CA GLY A 20 -4.03 18.73 -13.79
C GLY A 20 -2.68 18.04 -13.59
N VAL A 21 -1.74 18.63 -12.83
CA VAL A 21 -0.43 18.05 -12.57
C VAL A 21 -0.61 16.77 -11.75
N ASN A 22 0.02 15.70 -12.23
CA ASN A 22 -0.05 14.39 -11.62
C ASN A 22 1.35 13.91 -11.20
N THR A 23 1.50 13.56 -9.92
CA THR A 23 2.78 13.12 -9.33
C THR A 23 2.62 11.72 -8.73
N THR A 24 3.52 10.81 -9.07
CA THR A 24 3.54 9.46 -8.48
C THR A 24 4.14 9.51 -7.07
N LEU A 25 3.38 9.08 -6.06
CA LEU A 25 3.83 8.94 -4.67
C LEU A 25 4.36 7.53 -4.40
N VAL A 26 3.68 6.51 -4.92
CA VAL A 26 4.07 5.10 -4.78
C VAL A 26 3.90 4.43 -6.13
N THR A 27 4.91 3.68 -6.57
CA THR A 27 4.86 2.95 -7.84
C THR A 27 4.00 1.69 -7.71
N ASN A 28 3.45 1.22 -8.83
CA ASN A 28 2.74 -0.07 -8.84
C ASN A 28 3.64 -1.25 -8.37
N ILE A 29 4.95 -1.19 -8.66
CA ILE A 29 5.92 -2.19 -8.20
C ILE A 29 5.95 -2.28 -6.67
N ALA A 30 5.97 -1.13 -5.97
CA ALA A 30 5.99 -1.10 -4.52
C ALA A 30 4.69 -1.68 -3.94
N LEU A 31 3.53 -1.37 -4.52
CA LEU A 31 2.24 -1.93 -4.09
C LEU A 31 2.20 -3.46 -4.25
N HIS A 32 2.68 -3.98 -5.37
CA HIS A 32 2.75 -5.42 -5.61
C HIS A 32 3.71 -6.15 -4.65
N GLN A 33 4.85 -5.53 -4.34
CA GLN A 33 5.82 -6.11 -3.40
C GLN A 33 5.30 -6.16 -1.97
N THR A 34 4.52 -5.16 -1.56
CA THR A 34 3.96 -5.11 -0.19
C THR A 34 2.65 -5.87 -0.05
N GLY A 35 1.92 -6.12 -1.15
CA GLY A 35 0.57 -6.67 -1.10
C GLY A 35 -0.39 -5.73 -0.35
N ALA A 36 -0.22 -4.42 -0.53
CA ALA A 36 -0.99 -3.43 0.23
C ALA A 36 -2.42 -3.31 -0.31
N GLU A 37 -3.39 -3.30 0.60
CA GLU A 37 -4.82 -3.19 0.29
C GLU A 37 -5.34 -1.77 0.54
N GLU A 38 -4.70 -1.03 1.45
CA GLU A 38 -5.05 0.34 1.80
C GLU A 38 -3.80 1.21 1.92
N PHE A 39 -3.98 2.54 1.90
CA PHE A 39 -2.90 3.50 2.11
C PHE A 39 -3.35 4.75 2.85
N SER A 40 -2.39 5.43 3.46
CA SER A 40 -2.56 6.76 4.04
C SER A 40 -1.35 7.63 3.73
N VAL A 41 -1.56 8.92 3.51
CA VAL A 41 -0.49 9.87 3.16
C VAL A 41 -0.34 10.90 4.27
N SER A 42 0.89 11.20 4.67
CA SER A 42 1.14 12.20 5.70
C SER A 42 0.73 13.60 5.24
N PRO A 43 0.27 14.50 6.14
CA PRO A 43 -0.16 15.85 5.76
C PRO A 43 0.92 16.70 5.06
N ASP A 44 2.19 16.40 5.32
CA ASP A 44 3.36 17.05 4.70
C ASP A 44 3.84 16.37 3.41
N LEU A 45 3.13 15.33 2.96
CA LEU A 45 3.40 14.54 1.75
C LEU A 45 4.75 13.81 1.73
N ARG A 46 5.43 13.70 2.87
CA ARG A 46 6.76 13.05 2.97
C ARG A 46 6.68 11.53 3.10
N TYR A 47 5.58 11.01 3.62
CA TYR A 47 5.43 9.60 3.93
C TYR A 47 4.12 9.05 3.39
N VAL A 48 4.17 7.81 2.92
CA VAL A 48 2.98 7.02 2.58
C VAL A 48 3.02 5.75 3.41
N LEU A 49 2.00 5.54 4.23
CA LEU A 49 1.76 4.29 4.93
C LEU A 49 1.03 3.34 3.98
N LEU A 50 1.62 2.16 3.75
CA LEU A 50 1.00 1.07 3.01
C LEU A 50 0.52 0.01 4.01
N VAL A 51 -0.77 -0.32 3.96
CA VAL A 51 -1.38 -1.27 4.90
C VAL A 51 -1.56 -2.60 4.19
N HIS A 52 -1.01 -3.66 4.78
CA HIS A 52 -1.19 -5.03 4.32
C HIS A 52 -1.58 -5.92 5.50
N ASN A 53 -2.46 -6.88 5.24
CA ASN A 53 -2.85 -7.85 6.24
C ASN A 53 -1.76 -8.92 6.39
N VAL A 54 -1.18 -9.04 7.60
CA VAL A 54 -0.26 -10.13 7.92
C VAL A 54 -1.06 -11.27 8.55
N ILE A 55 -1.44 -12.26 7.75
CA ILE A 55 -1.98 -13.51 8.30
C ILE A 55 -0.79 -14.30 8.85
N LYS A 56 -0.61 -14.29 10.17
CA LYS A 56 0.35 -15.16 10.83
C LYS A 56 -0.22 -16.58 10.79
N ALA A 57 0.26 -17.41 9.86
CA ALA A 57 -0.15 -18.81 9.80
C ALA A 57 0.10 -19.46 11.17
N SER A 58 -0.97 -19.93 11.81
CA SER A 58 -0.87 -20.70 13.06
C SER A 58 -0.11 -21.99 12.75
N PHE A 59 1.14 -22.08 13.21
CA PHE A 59 1.91 -23.31 13.12
C PHE A 59 1.23 -24.36 14.00
N VAL A 60 0.64 -25.39 13.40
CA VAL A 60 0.22 -26.59 14.11
C VAL A 60 1.42 -27.53 14.12
N PRO A 61 2.11 -27.75 15.25
CA PRO A 61 3.17 -28.73 15.32
C PRO A 61 2.58 -30.10 15.01
N VAL A 62 3.06 -30.74 13.94
CA VAL A 62 2.83 -32.16 13.71
C VAL A 62 3.69 -32.90 14.72
N ILE A 63 3.08 -33.38 15.80
CA ILE A 63 3.75 -34.28 16.74
C ILE A 63 3.75 -35.66 16.09
N PRO A 64 4.91 -36.24 15.73
CA PRO A 64 4.97 -37.60 15.23
C PRO A 64 4.45 -38.59 16.30
N PRO A 65 3.78 -39.69 15.90
CA PRO A 65 3.33 -40.70 16.84
C PRO A 65 4.53 -41.28 17.60
N ALA A 66 4.34 -41.54 18.89
CA ALA A 66 5.33 -42.25 19.69
C ALA A 66 5.36 -43.73 19.24
N ASP A 67 6.56 -44.23 18.93
CA ASP A 67 6.83 -45.64 18.61
C ASP A 67 6.49 -46.58 19.77
#